data_AF-A0A2T2YF13-F1
#
_entry.id   AF-A0A2T2YF13-F1
#
_cell.length_a   1.000
_cell.length_b   1.000
_cell.length_c   1.000
_cell.angle_alpha   90.00
_cell.angle_beta   90.00
_cell.angle_gamma   90.00
#
_symmetry.space_group_name_H-M   'P 1'
#
loop_
_entity.id
_entity.type
_entity.pdbx_description
1 polymer ?
#
loop_
_entity_poly.entity_id
_entity_poly.type
_entity_poly.pdbx_seq_one_letter_code
_entity_poly.pdbx_strand_id
1 'polypeptide(L)'
;MDTSQELEKRNAIKSLIFYGIYITVIILINASGAFKSGPCTPNLDILSIFLIGPISLILLIKNLGKLFAKHPTKYSTLIHGVGLLTWMVILFLG
;
A
#
# COMPACT_ATOMS: atom_id res chain seq x y z
N MET A 1 30.36 0.64 4.53
CA MET A 1 28.95 0.99 4.20
C MET A 1 28.09 0.43 5.31
N ASP A 2 27.33 1.28 6.00
CA ASP A 2 26.58 0.91 7.21
C ASP A 2 25.47 -0.10 6.88
N THR A 3 25.51 -1.27 7.54
CA THR A 3 24.55 -2.37 7.35
C THR A 3 23.11 -1.95 7.63
N SER A 4 22.90 -0.91 8.45
CA SER A 4 21.58 -0.36 8.74
C SER A 4 20.98 0.37 7.53
N GLN A 5 21.80 1.11 6.78
CA GLN A 5 21.36 1.84 5.59
C GLN A 5 21.00 0.90 4.45
N GLU A 6 21.73 -0.20 4.29
CA GLU A 6 21.42 -1.21 3.29
C GLU A 6 20.10 -1.94 3.61
N LEU A 7 19.82 -2.18 4.89
CA LEU A 7 18.55 -2.77 5.31
C LEU A 7 17.37 -1.81 5.07
N GLU A 8 17.54 -0.51 5.33
CA GLU A 8 16.55 0.54 5.03
C GLU A 8 16.21 0.58 3.54
N LYS A 9 17.22 0.64 2.67
CA LYS A 9 17.01 0.65 1.21
C LYS A 9 16.28 -0.60 0.74
N ARG A 10 16.69 -1.79 1.22
CA ARG A 10 16.02 -3.04 0.87
C ARG A 10 14.56 -3.06 1.31
N ASN A 11 14.25 -2.56 2.51
CA ASN A 11 12.88 -2.47 3.00
C ASN A 11 12.05 -1.46 2.19
N ALA A 12 12.63 -0.32 1.83
CA ALA A 12 11.99 0.68 0.98
C ALA A 12 11.68 0.13 -0.42
N ILE A 13 12.64 -0.56 -1.05
CA ILE A 13 12.45 -1.20 -2.36
C ILE A 13 11.34 -2.24 -2.29
N LYS A 14 11.29 -3.08 -1.24
CA LYS A 14 10.19 -4.05 -1.06
C LYS A 14 8.83 -3.36 -0.93
N SER A 15 8.73 -2.26 -0.19
CA SER A 15 7.50 -1.47 -0.09
C SER A 15 7.10 -0.85 -1.44
N LEU A 16 8.07 -0.33 -2.22
CA LEU A 16 7.81 0.19 -3.57
C LEU A 16 7.32 -0.91 -4.51
N ILE A 17 7.95 -2.09 -4.49
CA ILE A 17 7.52 -3.24 -5.29
C ILE A 17 6.09 -3.65 -4.91
N PHE A 18 5.77 -3.68 -3.61
CA PHE A 18 4.41 -3.99 -3.14
C PHE A 18 3.37 -3.03 -3.75
N TYR A 19 3.60 -1.71 -3.68
CA TYR A 19 2.68 -0.73 -4.28
C TYR A 19 2.66 -0.81 -5.80
N GLY A 20 3.79 -1.06 -6.46
CA GLY A 20 3.86 -1.24 -7.92
C GLY A 20 3.05 -2.44 -8.41
N ILE A 21 3.18 -3.59 -7.74
CA ILE A 21 2.37 -4.79 -8.04
C ILE A 21 0.90 -4.48 -7.81
N TYR A 22 0.56 -3.85 -6.68
CA TYR A 22 -0.81 -3.53 -6.34
C TYR A 22 -1.48 -2.61 -7.38
N ILE A 23 -0.81 -1.53 -7.79
CA ILE A 23 -1.28 -0.62 -8.84
C ILE A 23 -1.47 -1.37 -10.16
N THR A 24 -0.52 -2.24 -10.52
CA THR A 24 -0.61 -3.06 -11.75
C THR A 24 -1.84 -3.96 -11.72
N VAL A 25 -2.11 -4.62 -10.58
CA VAL A 25 -3.29 -5.48 -10.41
C VAL A 25 -4.59 -4.67 -10.56
N ILE A 26 -4.69 -3.49 -9.96
CA ILE A 26 -5.87 -2.61 -10.15
C ILE A 26 -6.06 -2.28 -11.63
N ILE A 27 -5.00 -1.87 -12.33
CA ILE A 27 -5.08 -1.49 -13.74
C ILE A 27 -5.58 -2.67 -14.57
N LEU A 28 -5.07 -3.88 -14.34
CA LEU A 28 -5.50 -5.08 -15.05
C LEU A 28 -6.96 -5.43 -14.78
N ILE A 29 -7.41 -5.34 -13.52
CA ILE A 29 -8.81 -5.57 -13.14
C ILE A 29 -9.72 -4.56 -13.86
N ASN A 30 -9.37 -3.27 -13.80
CA ASN A 30 -10.14 -2.18 -14.41
C ASN A 30 -10.18 -2.27 -15.94
N ALA A 31 -9.04 -2.60 -16.58
CA ALA A 31 -8.94 -2.71 -18.02
C ALA A 31 -9.69 -3.95 -18.56
N SER A 32 -9.79 -5.03 -17.78
CA SER A 32 -10.44 -6.26 -18.24
C SER A 32 -11.95 -6.11 -18.45
N GLY A 33 -12.61 -5.21 -17.71
CA GLY A 33 -14.07 -5.08 -17.68
C GLY A 33 -14.84 -6.32 -17.18
N ALA A 34 -14.15 -7.44 -16.94
CA ALA A 34 -14.71 -8.73 -16.53
C ALA A 34 -15.25 -8.72 -15.11
N PHE A 35 -14.78 -7.77 -14.29
CA PHE A 35 -15.17 -7.63 -12.90
C PHE A 35 -16.27 -6.60 -12.67
N LYS A 36 -16.94 -6.14 -13.74
CA LYS A 36 -18.11 -5.27 -13.63
C LYS A 36 -19.25 -5.99 -12.91
N SER A 37 -19.45 -5.66 -11.64
CA SER A 37 -20.54 -6.17 -10.82
C SER A 37 -21.90 -5.67 -11.30
N GLY A 38 -22.94 -6.47 -11.11
CA GLY A 38 -24.33 -6.07 -11.37
C GLY A 38 -24.83 -4.96 -10.43
N PRO A 39 -26.05 -4.44 -10.63
CA PRO A 39 -26.58 -3.26 -9.93
C PRO A 39 -26.69 -3.40 -8.40
N CYS A 40 -26.56 -4.62 -7.87
CA CYS A 40 -26.75 -4.94 -6.46
C CYS A 40 -25.44 -5.36 -5.75
N THR A 41 -24.28 -5.32 -6.43
CA THR A 41 -23.00 -5.77 -5.84
C THR A 41 -21.93 -4.71 -6.06
N PRO A 42 -21.13 -4.34 -5.03
CA PRO A 42 -20.04 -3.40 -5.22
C PRO A 42 -19.10 -3.90 -6.30
N ASN A 43 -18.70 -2.99 -7.17
CA ASN A 43 -17.82 -3.31 -8.26
C ASN A 43 -16.41 -3.68 -7.70
N LEU A 44 -15.77 -4.71 -8.27
CA LEU A 44 -14.53 -5.25 -7.67
C LEU A 44 -13.37 -4.24 -7.71
N ASP A 45 -13.44 -3.31 -8.66
CA ASP A 45 -12.61 -2.09 -8.74
C ASP A 45 -12.68 -1.27 -7.43
N ILE A 46 -13.88 -0.99 -6.92
CA ILE A 46 -14.08 -0.26 -5.67
C ILE A 46 -13.58 -1.09 -4.48
N LEU A 47 -13.91 -2.38 -4.45
CA LEU A 47 -13.49 -3.27 -3.36
C LEU A 47 -11.97 -3.42 -3.29
N SER A 48 -11.30 -3.52 -4.44
CA SER A 48 -9.85 -3.65 -4.54
C SER A 48 -9.14 -2.40 -4.02
N ILE A 49 -9.65 -1.20 -4.32
CA ILE A 49 -9.19 0.08 -3.75
C ILE A 49 -9.46 0.13 -2.23
N PHE A 50 -10.57 -0.42 -1.76
CA PHE A 50 -10.90 -0.42 -0.33
C PHE A 50 -9.93 -1.28 0.52
N LEU A 51 -9.38 -2.35 -0.06
CA LEU A 51 -8.48 -3.29 0.63
C LEU A 51 -7.09 -2.70 0.96
N ILE A 52 -6.60 -1.71 0.20
CA ILE A 52 -5.24 -1.18 0.41
C ILE A 52 -5.10 -0.31 1.65
N GLY A 53 -6.17 0.36 2.08
CA GLY A 53 -6.17 1.19 3.28
C GLY A 53 -5.85 0.36 4.53
N PRO A 54 -6.66 -0.67 4.85
CA PRO A 54 -6.40 -1.56 5.98
C PRO A 54 -5.03 -2.23 5.91
N ILE A 55 -4.59 -2.71 4.73
CA ILE A 55 -3.27 -3.33 4.57
C ILE A 55 -2.14 -2.33 4.84
N SER A 56 -2.23 -1.12 4.27
CA SER A 56 -1.25 -0.06 4.48
C SER A 56 -1.20 0.37 5.95
N LEU A 57 -2.34 0.44 6.62
CA LEU A 57 -2.43 0.74 8.06
C LEU A 57 -1.74 -0.34 8.91
N ILE A 58 -1.99 -1.62 8.66
CA ILE A 58 -1.35 -2.73 9.38
C ILE A 58 0.17 -2.71 9.19
N LEU A 59 0.63 -2.50 7.94
CA LEU A 59 2.06 -2.41 7.64
C LEU A 59 2.70 -1.19 8.29
N LEU A 60 2.00 -0.05 8.31
CA LEU A 60 2.45 1.16 8.99
C LEU A 60 2.62 0.92 10.50
N ILE A 61 1.62 0.34 11.17
CA ILE A 61 1.67 0.02 12.62
C ILE A 61 2.85 -0.92 12.92
N LYS A 62 3.01 -1.98 12.11
CA LYS A 62 4.10 -2.95 12.27
C LYS A 62 5.48 -2.30 12.11
N ASN A 63 5.64 -1.42 11.12
CA ASN A 63 6.90 -0.73 10.90
C ASN A 63 7.15 0.36 11.95
N LEU A 64 6.10 1.01 12.46
CA LEU A 64 6.22 1.96 13.55
C LEU A 64 6.72 1.27 14.83
N GLY A 65 6.17 0.10 15.16
CA GLY A 65 6.67 -0.73 16.27
C GLY A 65 8.15 -1.12 16.11
N LYS A 66 8.56 -1.48 14.89
CA LYS A 66 9.97 -1.76 14.57
C LYS A 66 10.85 -0.52 14.69
N LEU A 67 10.35 0.64 14.26
CA LEU A 67 11.06 1.90 14.35
C LEU A 67 11.33 2.31 15.81
N PHE A 68 10.34 2.14 16.69
CA PHE A 68 10.50 2.36 18.13
C PHE A 68 11.51 1.39 18.77
N ALA A 69 11.60 0.16 18.27
CA ALA A 69 12.64 -0.80 18.63
C ALA A 69 14.01 -0.52 17.96
N LYS A 70 14.22 0.68 17.40
CA LYS A 70 15.43 1.13 16.70
C LYS A 70 15.81 0.29 15.48
N HIS A 71 14.87 -0.46 14.89
CA HIS A 71 15.11 -1.14 13.63
C HIS A 71 15.06 -0.16 12.45
N PRO A 72 15.90 -0.37 11.44
CA PRO A 72 16.06 0.57 10.34
C PRO A 72 14.91 0.32 9.32
N THR A 73 13.78 0.98 9.57
CA THR A 73 12.52 0.88 8.81
C THR A 73 11.91 2.24 8.43
N LYS A 74 12.62 3.36 8.67
CA LYS A 74 12.14 4.74 8.48
C LYS A 74 11.54 4.96 7.09
N TYR A 75 12.23 4.57 6.03
CA TYR A 75 11.75 4.81 4.67
C TYR A 75 10.52 3.98 4.32
N SER A 76 10.49 2.71 4.74
CA SER A 76 9.33 1.84 4.56
C SER A 76 8.12 2.36 5.33
N THR A 77 8.30 2.89 6.55
CA THR A 77 7.25 3.57 7.32
C THR A 77 6.71 4.78 6.57
N LEU A 78 7.57 5.64 6.01
CA LEU A 78 7.15 6.80 5.23
C LEU A 78 6.35 6.39 3.99
N ILE A 79 6.79 5.37 3.26
CA ILE A 79 6.09 4.87 2.06
C ILE A 79 4.68 4.38 2.41
N HIS A 80 4.52 3.62 3.49
CA HIS A 80 3.19 3.18 3.94
C HIS A 80 2.32 4.34 4.45
N GLY A 81 2.93 5.34 5.09
CA GLY A 81 2.24 6.56 5.51
C GLY A 81 1.70 7.37 4.33
N VAL A 82 2.53 7.57 3.30
CA VAL A 82 2.11 8.20 2.04
C VAL A 82 1.01 7.38 1.36
N GLY A 83 1.17 6.04 1.28
CA GLY A 83 0.15 5.17 0.71
C GLY A 83 -1.21 5.28 1.41
N LEU A 84 -1.20 5.35 2.75
CA LEU A 84 -2.41 5.54 3.56
C LEU A 84 -3.04 6.92 3.35
N LEU A 85 -2.22 7.99 3.27
CA LEU A 85 -2.68 9.33 2.96
C LEU A 85 -3.33 9.40 1.58
N THR A 86 -2.68 8.85 0.56
CA THR A 86 -3.23 8.76 -0.80
C THR A 86 -4.56 8.02 -0.82
N TRP A 87 -4.66 6.92 -0.07
CA TRP A 87 -5.91 6.18 0.06
C TRP A 87 -7.03 7.01 0.70
N MET A 88 -6.74 7.73 1.79
CA MET A 88 -7.72 8.64 2.40
C MET A 88 -8.17 9.73 1.42
N VAL A 89 -7.24 10.33 0.68
CA VAL A 89 -7.57 11.33 -0.34
C VAL A 89 -8.50 10.76 -1.41
N ILE A 90 -8.25 9.53 -1.88
CA ILE A 90 -9.14 8.84 -2.83
C ILE A 90 -10.54 8.61 -2.24
N LEU A 91 -10.64 8.27 -0.95
CA LEU A 91 -11.94 8.09 -0.29
C LEU A 91 -12.73 9.39 -0.08
N PHE A 92 -12.04 10.51 0.19
CA PHE A 92 -12.70 11.80 0.44
C PHE A 92 -13.03 12.57 -0.85
N LEU A 93 -12.32 12.30 -1.94
CA LEU A 93 -12.53 12.94 -3.25
C LEU A 93 -13.26 12.07 -4.28
N GLY A 94 -13.40 10.76 -3.99
CA GLY A 94 -14.03 9.77 -4.87
C GLY A 94 -15.49 9.53 -4.59
#